data_AF-A0AA40RXZ9-F1
#
_entry.id   AF-A0AA40RXZ9-F1
#
_cell.length_a   1.000
_cell.length_b   1.000
_cell.length_c   1.000
_cell.angle_alpha   90.00
_cell.angle_beta   90.00
_cell.angle_gamma   90.00
#
_symmetry.space_group_name_H-M   'P 1'
#
loop_
_entity.id
_entity.type
_entity.pdbx_description
1 polymer ?
#
loop_
_entity_poly.entity_id
_entity_poly.type
_entity_poly.pdbx_seq_one_letter_code
_entity_poly.pdbx_strand_id
1 'polypeptide(L)'
;VGLLAEKLADALDFDDDKKTDLARAAEIYKFDLMTGMVGEFDELQGVMGEHYARLFGENERVATAIREHYMPTSANGNIAKSDVGAVLAIADKLDAIVTFFAANLIPSGSNDPYGLRRAATGVVRTLTTKHWHIALQPVLAEFMAATGAVTA
;
A
#
# COMPACT_ATOMS: atom_id res chain seq x y z
N VAL A 1 0.73 -4.07 7.05
CA VAL A 1 -0.01 -3.07 6.24
C VAL A 1 -1.14 -2.35 6.97
N GLY A 2 -2.16 -3.03 7.51
CA GLY A 2 -3.31 -2.37 8.15
C GLY A 2 -2.94 -1.31 9.20
N LEU A 3 -2.00 -1.63 10.09
CA LEU A 3 -1.50 -0.69 11.10
C LEU A 3 -0.81 0.56 10.49
N LEU A 4 -0.02 0.39 9.43
CA LEU A 4 0.58 1.54 8.73
C LEU A 4 -0.48 2.39 8.04
N ALA A 5 -1.49 1.75 7.44
CA ALA A 5 -2.59 2.46 6.78
C ALA A 5 -3.39 3.31 7.79
N GLU A 6 -3.68 2.77 8.97
CA GLU A 6 -4.31 3.49 10.08
C GLU A 6 -3.50 4.73 10.48
N LYS A 7 -2.20 4.57 10.77
CA LYS A 7 -1.34 5.68 11.21
C LYS A 7 -1.15 6.75 10.13
N LEU A 8 -1.09 6.36 8.86
CA LEU A 8 -1.06 7.30 7.75
C LEU A 8 -2.38 8.06 7.62
N ALA A 9 -3.53 7.41 7.80
CA ALA A 9 -4.83 8.05 7.75
C ALA A 9 -5.02 9.04 8.91
N ASP A 10 -4.55 8.71 10.10
CA ASP A 10 -4.53 9.64 11.24
C ASP A 10 -3.65 10.86 10.94
N ALA A 11 -2.43 10.65 10.42
CA ALA A 11 -1.53 11.75 10.09
C ALA A 11 -1.99 12.62 8.90
N LEU A 12 -2.95 12.14 8.12
CA LEU A 12 -3.58 12.84 7.00
C LEU A 12 -4.94 13.45 7.34
N ASP A 13 -5.38 13.36 8.60
CA ASP A 13 -6.69 13.83 9.05
C ASP A 13 -7.85 13.26 8.21
N PHE A 14 -7.79 11.97 7.85
CA PHE A 14 -8.90 11.32 7.17
C PHE A 14 -10.16 11.31 8.06
N ASP A 15 -11.32 11.49 7.45
CA ASP A 15 -12.61 11.34 8.12
C ASP A 15 -12.91 9.86 8.47
N ASP A 16 -13.90 9.65 9.35
CA ASP A 16 -14.26 8.32 9.86
C ASP A 16 -14.72 7.36 8.75
N ASP A 17 -15.39 7.88 7.71
CA ASP A 17 -15.83 7.07 6.56
C ASP A 17 -14.60 6.54 5.79
N LYS A 18 -13.65 7.43 5.46
CA LYS A 18 -12.41 7.04 4.78
C LYS A 18 -11.57 6.10 5.63
N LYS A 19 -11.51 6.30 6.95
CA LYS A 19 -10.80 5.39 7.86
C LYS A 19 -11.45 4.00 7.88
N THR A 20 -12.78 3.94 7.91
CA THR A 20 -13.54 2.68 7.85
C THR A 20 -13.28 1.94 6.53
N ASP A 21 -13.39 2.66 5.40
CA ASP A 21 -13.12 2.09 4.08
C ASP A 21 -11.66 1.61 3.94
N LEU A 22 -10.70 2.38 4.45
CA LEU A 22 -9.29 2.03 4.41
C LEU A 22 -8.98 0.80 5.27
N ALA A 23 -9.54 0.72 6.49
CA ALA A 23 -9.38 -0.42 7.36
C ALA A 23 -9.91 -1.69 6.69
N ARG A 24 -11.10 -1.62 6.08
CA ARG A 24 -11.68 -2.75 5.35
C ARG A 24 -10.84 -3.14 4.13
N ALA A 25 -10.39 -2.16 3.34
CA ALA A 25 -9.54 -2.42 2.19
C ALA A 25 -8.20 -3.06 2.61
N ALA A 26 -7.61 -2.63 3.72
CA ALA A 26 -6.37 -3.19 4.25
C ALA A 26 -6.53 -4.58 4.87
N GLU A 27 -7.73 -4.98 5.25
CA GLU A 27 -8.01 -6.35 5.73
C GLU A 27 -7.99 -7.36 4.58
N ILE A 28 -8.52 -6.96 3.42
CA ILE A 28 -8.70 -7.87 2.27
C ILE A 28 -7.68 -7.63 1.15
N TYR A 29 -6.79 -6.63 1.25
CA TYR A 29 -5.83 -6.33 0.19
C TYR A 29 -5.03 -7.58 -0.24
N LYS A 30 -4.79 -7.72 -1.54
CA LYS A 30 -4.10 -8.85 -2.19
C LYS A 30 -4.81 -10.21 -2.12
N PHE A 31 -6.08 -10.28 -1.70
CA PHE A 31 -6.82 -11.56 -1.70
C PHE A 31 -6.90 -12.22 -3.10
N ASP A 32 -6.84 -11.41 -4.16
CA ASP A 32 -6.89 -11.85 -5.54
C ASP A 32 -5.69 -12.72 -5.94
N LEU A 33 -4.55 -12.56 -5.27
CA LEU A 33 -3.38 -13.42 -5.46
C LEU A 33 -3.65 -14.90 -5.14
N MET A 34 -4.68 -15.19 -4.33
CA MET A 34 -5.07 -16.55 -3.99
C MET A 34 -6.04 -17.16 -5.01
N THR A 35 -6.40 -16.42 -6.06
CA THR A 35 -7.34 -16.89 -7.09
C THR A 35 -6.58 -17.52 -8.26
N GLY A 36 -7.18 -18.54 -8.88
CA GLY A 36 -6.57 -19.20 -10.04
C GLY A 36 -6.33 -18.26 -11.22
N MET A 37 -7.18 -17.23 -11.38
CA MET A 37 -7.05 -16.23 -12.45
C MET A 37 -5.73 -15.48 -12.42
N VAL A 38 -5.29 -15.01 -11.25
CA VAL A 38 -4.01 -14.27 -11.13
C VAL A 38 -2.81 -15.22 -11.22
N GLY A 39 -2.98 -16.48 -10.85
CA GLY A 39 -1.95 -17.52 -11.05
C GLY A 39 -1.67 -17.80 -12.54
N GLU A 40 -2.70 -17.68 -13.39
CA GLU A 40 -2.57 -17.86 -14.85
C GLU A 40 -2.20 -16.56 -15.58
N PHE A 41 -2.67 -15.40 -15.08
CA PHE A 41 -2.51 -14.09 -15.70
C PHE A 41 -2.10 -13.04 -14.65
N ASP A 42 -0.80 -12.77 -14.54
CA ASP A 42 -0.24 -11.85 -13.53
C ASP A 42 -0.66 -10.39 -13.80
N GLU A 43 -0.92 -10.03 -15.05
CA GLU A 43 -1.39 -8.71 -15.46
C GLU A 43 -2.79 -8.36 -14.93
N LEU A 44 -3.54 -9.36 -14.45
CA LEU A 44 -4.89 -9.20 -13.90
C LEU A 44 -4.91 -8.89 -12.40
N GLN A 45 -3.74 -8.87 -11.75
CA GLN A 45 -3.60 -8.46 -10.36
C GLN A 45 -4.19 -7.07 -10.12
N GLY A 46 -4.92 -6.91 -9.01
CA GLY A 46 -5.67 -5.72 -8.64
C GLY A 46 -6.97 -5.55 -9.41
N VAL A 47 -6.97 -5.78 -10.73
CA VAL A 47 -8.17 -5.71 -11.57
C VAL A 47 -9.17 -6.78 -11.13
N MET A 48 -8.73 -8.03 -11.01
CA MET A 48 -9.59 -9.11 -10.54
C MET A 48 -9.99 -8.92 -9.07
N GLY A 49 -9.08 -8.42 -8.23
CA GLY A 49 -9.41 -8.10 -6.84
C GLY A 49 -10.55 -7.09 -6.71
N GLU A 50 -10.56 -6.03 -7.52
CA GLU A 50 -11.67 -5.08 -7.54
C GLU A 50 -12.97 -5.72 -8.05
N HIS A 51 -12.93 -6.50 -9.13
CA HIS A 51 -14.12 -7.20 -9.63
C HIS A 51 -14.71 -8.16 -8.60
N TYR A 52 -13.86 -8.94 -7.93
CA TYR A 52 -14.29 -9.84 -6.88
C TYR A 52 -14.80 -9.09 -5.65
N ALA A 53 -14.15 -8.01 -5.22
CA ALA A 53 -14.62 -7.20 -4.10
C ALA A 53 -16.04 -6.67 -4.36
N ARG A 54 -16.30 -6.13 -5.56
CA ARG A 54 -17.65 -5.71 -5.96
C ARG A 54 -18.64 -6.88 -5.98
N LEU A 55 -18.24 -8.04 -6.50
CA LEU A 55 -19.09 -9.23 -6.54
C LEU A 55 -19.46 -9.73 -5.14
N PHE A 56 -18.54 -9.62 -4.18
CA PHE A 56 -18.77 -9.99 -2.78
C PHE A 56 -19.48 -8.89 -1.96
N GLY A 57 -19.91 -7.79 -2.60
CA GLY A 57 -20.71 -6.76 -1.97
C GLY A 57 -19.92 -5.70 -1.20
N GLU A 58 -18.60 -5.63 -1.40
CA GLU A 58 -17.80 -4.51 -0.89
C GLU A 58 -18.26 -3.19 -1.53
N ASN A 59 -18.11 -2.10 -0.79
CA ASN A 59 -18.44 -0.79 -1.32
C ASN A 59 -17.42 -0.34 -2.39
N GLU A 60 -17.81 0.67 -3.18
CA GLU A 60 -17.03 1.11 -4.33
C GLU A 60 -15.65 1.68 -3.97
N ARG A 61 -15.52 2.34 -2.80
CA ARG A 61 -14.25 2.91 -2.34
C ARG A 61 -13.28 1.81 -1.94
N VAL A 62 -13.76 0.78 -1.23
CA VAL A 62 -12.99 -0.41 -0.87
C VAL A 62 -12.54 -1.14 -2.13
N ALA A 63 -13.47 -1.48 -3.03
CA ALA A 63 -13.14 -2.20 -4.25
C ALA A 63 -12.12 -1.44 -5.12
N THR A 64 -12.31 -0.12 -5.30
CA THR A 64 -11.36 0.74 -6.01
C THR A 64 -9.98 0.70 -5.34
N ALA A 65 -9.92 0.78 -4.01
CA ALA A 65 -8.65 0.74 -3.28
C ALA A 65 -7.91 -0.60 -3.46
N ILE A 66 -8.65 -1.72 -3.56
CA ILE A 66 -8.05 -3.04 -3.86
C ILE A 66 -7.36 -3.05 -5.22
N ARG A 67 -7.90 -2.38 -6.24
CA ARG A 67 -7.17 -2.24 -7.50
C ARG A 67 -6.01 -1.26 -7.39
N GLU A 68 -6.24 -0.12 -6.76
CA GLU A 68 -5.29 1.00 -6.78
C GLU A 68 -4.08 0.80 -5.87
N HIS A 69 -4.12 -0.06 -4.84
CA HIS A 69 -3.00 -0.19 -3.90
C HIS A 69 -1.67 -0.65 -4.55
N TYR A 70 -1.75 -1.35 -5.68
CA TYR A 70 -0.56 -1.71 -6.46
C TYR A 70 0.13 -0.51 -7.11
N MET A 71 -0.56 0.62 -7.26
CA MET A 71 -0.06 1.81 -7.96
C MET A 71 0.93 2.64 -7.13
N PRO A 72 1.93 3.30 -7.75
CA PRO A 72 2.36 3.10 -9.13
C PRO A 72 3.11 1.77 -9.29
N THR A 73 2.84 1.05 -10.39
CA THR A 73 3.50 -0.23 -10.72
C THR A 73 4.84 -0.06 -11.43
N SER A 74 5.16 1.15 -11.87
CA SER A 74 6.45 1.50 -12.51
C SER A 74 6.87 2.93 -12.14
N ALA A 75 8.13 3.29 -12.46
CA ALA A 75 8.68 4.60 -12.12
C ALA A 75 7.84 5.78 -12.64
N ASN A 76 7.26 5.62 -13.85
CA ASN A 76 6.38 6.60 -14.49
C ASN A 76 4.91 6.15 -14.48
N GLY A 77 4.57 5.13 -13.69
CA GLY A 77 3.22 4.58 -13.61
C GLY A 77 2.23 5.59 -13.03
N ASN A 78 0.95 5.32 -13.29
CA ASN A 78 -0.16 6.09 -12.74
C ASN A 78 -0.16 6.02 -11.21
N ILE A 79 -0.53 7.12 -10.57
CA ILE A 79 -0.77 7.20 -9.13
C ILE A 79 -2.23 6.85 -8.87
N ALA A 80 -2.50 6.18 -7.75
CA ALA A 80 -3.85 5.92 -7.27
C ALA A 80 -4.67 7.22 -7.20
N LYS A 81 -5.85 7.22 -7.80
CA LYS A 81 -6.69 8.43 -7.88
C LYS A 81 -7.49 8.62 -6.60
N SER A 82 -8.00 7.53 -6.01
CA SER A 82 -8.71 7.61 -4.74
C SER A 82 -7.75 7.89 -3.58
N ASP A 83 -8.25 8.52 -2.53
CA ASP A 83 -7.44 8.79 -1.33
C ASP A 83 -7.18 7.49 -0.56
N VAL A 84 -8.21 6.66 -0.40
CA VAL A 84 -8.12 5.34 0.26
C VAL A 84 -7.12 4.43 -0.46
N GLY A 85 -7.22 4.30 -1.78
CA GLY A 85 -6.27 3.53 -2.58
C GLY A 85 -4.85 4.07 -2.52
N ALA A 86 -4.67 5.40 -2.51
CA ALA A 86 -3.36 6.03 -2.41
C ALA A 86 -2.70 5.81 -1.04
N VAL A 87 -3.45 5.90 0.06
CA VAL A 87 -2.91 5.59 1.39
C VAL A 87 -2.59 4.11 1.51
N LEU A 88 -3.47 3.23 1.04
CA LEU A 88 -3.21 1.78 1.06
C LEU A 88 -1.97 1.42 0.22
N ALA A 89 -1.80 2.08 -0.93
CA ALA A 89 -0.60 1.94 -1.77
C ALA A 89 0.69 2.37 -1.08
N ILE A 90 0.65 3.49 -0.33
CA ILE A 90 1.80 3.97 0.45
C ILE A 90 2.08 2.99 1.59
N ALA A 91 1.05 2.55 2.32
CA ALA A 91 1.18 1.63 3.44
C ALA A 91 1.83 0.31 3.03
N ASP A 92 1.38 -0.31 1.93
CA ASP A 92 1.95 -1.55 1.39
C ASP A 92 3.42 -1.39 0.98
N LYS A 93 3.76 -0.26 0.34
CA LYS A 93 5.14 0.03 -0.08
C LYS A 93 6.07 0.28 1.10
N LEU A 94 5.62 1.03 2.12
CA LEU A 94 6.39 1.26 3.33
C LEU A 94 6.57 -0.03 4.14
N ASP A 95 5.54 -0.86 4.25
CA ASP A 95 5.61 -2.16 4.92
C ASP A 95 6.67 -3.07 4.27
N ALA A 96 6.68 -3.14 2.93
CA ALA A 96 7.71 -3.87 2.20
C ALA A 96 9.12 -3.31 2.45
N ILE A 97 9.30 -1.98 2.40
CA ILE A 97 10.60 -1.34 2.65
C ILE A 97 11.09 -1.66 4.07
N VAL A 98 10.26 -1.43 5.08
CA VAL A 98 10.62 -1.66 6.49
C VAL A 98 10.94 -3.14 6.72
N THR A 99 10.09 -4.04 6.26
CA THR A 99 10.25 -5.48 6.47
C THR A 99 11.52 -6.02 5.82
N PHE A 100 11.81 -5.62 4.59
CA PHE A 100 13.02 -6.10 3.89
C PHE A 100 14.30 -5.49 4.45
N PHE A 101 14.27 -4.21 4.85
CA PHE A 101 15.42 -3.58 5.50
C PHE A 101 15.72 -4.24 6.84
N ALA A 102 14.67 -4.56 7.61
CA ALA A 102 14.78 -5.29 8.85
C ALA A 102 15.35 -6.71 8.66
N ALA A 103 15.09 -7.35 7.52
CA ALA A 103 15.70 -8.60 7.11
C ALA A 103 17.11 -8.45 6.49
N ASN A 104 17.71 -7.25 6.54
CA ASN A 104 19.01 -6.92 5.94
C ASN A 104 19.07 -7.13 4.40
N LEU A 105 17.91 -7.07 3.72
CA LEU A 105 17.76 -7.17 2.26
C LEU A 105 17.75 -5.79 1.61
N ILE A 106 18.80 -5.01 1.87
CA ILE A 106 18.91 -3.62 1.45
C ILE A 106 19.34 -3.57 -0.04
N PRO A 107 18.66 -2.80 -0.91
CA PRO A 107 19.03 -2.71 -2.32
C PRO A 107 20.36 -1.94 -2.47
N SER A 108 21.14 -2.28 -3.49
CA SER A 108 22.37 -1.56 -3.82
C SER A 108 22.14 -0.51 -4.92
N GLY A 109 23.13 0.36 -5.15
CA GLY A 109 23.05 1.36 -6.22
C GLY A 109 22.83 0.75 -7.62
N SER A 110 23.39 -0.42 -7.88
CA SER A 110 23.31 -1.10 -9.19
C SER A 110 22.19 -2.15 -9.28
N ASN A 111 21.57 -2.56 -8.17
CA ASN A 111 20.58 -3.65 -8.17
C ASN A 111 19.40 -3.37 -7.22
N ASP A 112 18.18 -3.65 -7.69
CA ASP A 112 16.92 -3.52 -6.93
C ASP A 112 16.05 -4.78 -7.10
N PRO A 113 16.49 -5.93 -6.55
CA PRO A 113 15.88 -7.24 -6.82
C PRO A 113 14.44 -7.33 -6.31
N TYR A 114 14.14 -6.64 -5.21
CA TYR A 114 12.82 -6.64 -4.56
C TYR A 114 12.00 -5.38 -4.87
N GLY A 115 12.49 -4.48 -5.71
CA GLY A 115 11.75 -3.28 -6.10
C GLY A 115 11.63 -2.22 -5.00
N LEU A 116 12.44 -2.26 -3.94
CA LEU A 116 12.34 -1.35 -2.78
C LEU A 116 12.67 0.09 -3.15
N ARG A 117 13.63 0.30 -4.07
CA ARG A 117 13.90 1.66 -4.59
C ARG A 117 12.71 2.17 -5.40
N ARG A 118 12.09 1.31 -6.22
CA ARG A 118 10.86 1.67 -6.96
C ARG A 118 9.70 1.96 -6.01
N ALA A 119 9.54 1.17 -4.94
CA ALA A 119 8.52 1.38 -3.92
C ALA A 119 8.70 2.74 -3.23
N ALA A 120 9.92 3.10 -2.82
CA ALA A 120 10.21 4.38 -2.20
C ALA A 120 9.90 5.56 -3.13
N THR A 121 10.28 5.47 -4.41
CA THR A 121 9.90 6.46 -5.43
C THR A 121 8.38 6.55 -5.58
N GLY A 122 7.67 5.42 -5.53
CA GLY A 122 6.21 5.38 -5.57
C GLY A 122 5.56 6.14 -4.41
N VAL A 123 6.09 5.99 -3.18
CA VAL A 123 5.64 6.74 -2.00
C VAL A 123 5.82 8.24 -2.20
N VAL A 124 7.03 8.68 -2.56
CA VAL A 124 7.35 10.11 -2.75
C VAL A 124 6.49 10.73 -3.85
N ARG A 125 6.31 10.03 -4.98
CA ARG A 125 5.46 10.50 -6.08
C ARG A 125 4.01 10.63 -5.65
N THR A 126 3.49 9.64 -4.91
CA THR A 126 2.10 9.68 -4.43
C THR A 126 1.88 10.87 -3.50
N LEU A 127 2.75 11.08 -2.51
CA LEU A 127 2.68 12.22 -1.60
C LEU A 127 2.74 13.55 -2.34
N THR A 128 3.68 13.68 -3.30
CA THR A 128 3.84 14.90 -4.11
C THR A 128 2.62 15.18 -4.97
N THR A 129 2.10 14.17 -5.68
CA THR A 129 0.94 14.30 -6.57
C THR A 129 -0.35 14.61 -5.80
N LYS A 130 -0.49 14.06 -4.59
CA LYS A 130 -1.64 14.34 -3.70
C LYS A 130 -1.49 15.64 -2.90
N HIS A 131 -0.34 16.30 -2.99
CA HIS A 131 0.02 17.47 -2.17
C HIS A 131 -0.07 17.21 -0.66
N TRP A 132 0.23 15.97 -0.26
CA TRP A 132 0.21 15.54 1.13
C TRP A 132 1.55 15.81 1.81
N HIS A 133 1.48 16.43 2.98
CA HIS A 133 2.64 16.77 3.80
C HIS A 133 2.56 15.97 5.09
N ILE A 134 3.32 14.88 5.17
CA ILE A 134 3.32 13.97 6.32
C ILE A 134 4.74 13.83 6.84
N ALA A 135 4.90 13.93 8.15
CA ALA A 135 6.12 13.50 8.81
C ALA A 135 6.14 11.97 8.88
N LEU A 136 6.89 11.30 8.00
CA LEU A 136 6.95 9.83 8.00
C LEU A 136 7.71 9.25 9.20
N GLN A 137 8.69 9.98 9.74
CA GLN A 137 9.48 9.51 10.88
C GLN A 137 8.64 9.12 12.10
N PRO A 138 7.71 9.97 12.62
CA PRO A 138 6.85 9.56 13.73
C PRO A 138 5.93 8.38 13.37
N VAL A 139 5.33 8.38 12.17
CA VAL A 139 4.48 7.27 11.71
C VAL A 139 5.24 5.93 11.73
N LEU A 140 6.47 5.91 11.21
CA LEU A 140 7.29 4.70 11.19
C LEU A 140 7.77 4.30 12.59
N ALA A 141 8.10 5.27 13.45
CA ALA A 141 8.51 5.00 14.83
C ALA A 141 7.39 4.32 15.63
N GLU A 142 6.16 4.83 15.52
CA GLU A 142 4.98 4.22 16.14
C GLU A 142 4.70 2.83 15.59
N PHE A 143 4.79 2.64 14.27
CA PHE A 143 4.62 1.34 13.65
C PHE A 143 5.64 0.32 14.18
N MET A 144 6.93 0.66 14.22
CA MET A 144 7.99 -0.23 14.72
C MET A 144 7.83 -0.55 16.22
N ALA A 145 7.36 0.42 17.01
CA ALA A 145 7.10 0.20 18.44
C ALA A 145 5.95 -0.80 18.65
N ALA A 146 4.91 -0.74 17.82
CA ALA A 146 3.72 -1.59 17.92
C ALA A 146 3.91 -3.00 17.35
N THR A 147 4.78 -3.20 16.35
CA THR A 147 5.03 -4.52 15.76
C THR A 147 6.09 -5.34 16.49
N GLY A 148 6.76 -4.74 17.48
CA GLY A 148 7.90 -5.36 18.17
C GLY A 148 9.12 -5.34 17.26
N ALA A 149 10.21 -4.73 17.72
CA ALA A 149 11.42 -4.56 16.94
C ALA A 149 11.84 -5.89 16.29
N VAL A 150 11.94 -5.91 14.96
CA VAL A 150 12.88 -6.80 14.28
C VAL A 150 14.26 -6.26 14.68
N THR A 151 14.72 -6.67 15.85
CA THR A 151 16.08 -6.44 16.29
C THR A 151 16.99 -7.16 15.30
N ALA A 152 17.87 -6.38 14.68
CA ALA A 152 18.91 -6.79 13.75
C ALA A 152 19.71 -8.01 14.23
#